data_AF-A0A966VJE8-F1
#
_entry.id   AF-A0A966VJE8-F1
#
_cell.length_a   1.000
_cell.length_b   1.000
_cell.length_c   1.000
_cell.angle_alpha   90.00
_cell.angle_beta   90.00
_cell.angle_gamma   90.00
#
_symmetry.space_group_name_H-M   'P 1'
#
loop_
_entity.id
_entity.type
_entity.pdbx_description
1 polymer ?
#
loop_
_entity_poly.entity_id
_entity_poly.type
_entity_poly.pdbx_seq_one_letter_code
_entity_poly.pdbx_strand_id
1 'polypeptide(L)' 'MIRHKEAMELVKDTLAKEQKKGSFALTIITGNSSVLQQRIFNEILENSHFTFYVPSWNLGQIVVEYMEL' A
#
# COMPACT_ATOMS: atom_id res chain seq x y z
N MET A 1 -7.47 18.23 3.83
CA MET A 1 -8.25 16.98 3.99
C MET A 1 -7.60 16.14 5.08
N ILE A 2 -8.25 15.96 6.23
CA ILE A 2 -7.71 15.19 7.36
C ILE A 2 -7.70 13.67 7.06
N ARG A 3 -8.71 13.18 6.33
CA ARG A 3 -8.89 11.73 6.05
C ARG A 3 -7.76 11.09 5.24
N HIS A 4 -7.18 11.80 4.28
CA HIS A 4 -6.04 11.25 3.52
C HIS A 4 -4.76 11.19 4.35
N LYS A 5 -4.64 11.95 5.45
CA LYS A 5 -3.50 11.80 6.35
C LYS A 5 -3.63 10.51 7.15
N GLU A 6 -4.80 10.28 7.75
CA GLU A 6 -5.11 9.07 8.52
C GLU A 6 -4.96 7.79 7.68
N ALA A 7 -5.46 7.81 6.44
CA ALA A 7 -5.32 6.67 5.53
C ALA A 7 -3.83 6.36 5.21
N MET A 8 -3.01 7.39 5.01
CA MET A 8 -1.58 7.22 4.72
C MET A 8 -0.83 6.69 5.95
N GLU A 9 -1.15 7.17 7.14
CA GLU A 9 -0.58 6.66 8.40
C GLU A 9 -0.95 5.18 8.62
N LEU A 10 -2.22 4.82 8.43
CA LEU A 10 -2.67 3.43 8.55
C LEU A 10 -1.94 2.49 7.59
N VAL A 11 -1.73 2.90 6.33
CA VAL A 11 -1.00 2.08 5.35
C VAL A 11 0.45 1.88 5.79
N LYS A 12 1.14 2.95 6.21
CA LYS A 12 2.53 2.87 6.68
C LYS A 12 2.67 1.94 7.88
N ASP A 13 1.83 2.12 8.89
CA ASP A 13 1.86 1.34 10.13
C ASP A 13 1.55 -0.13 9.87
N THR A 14 0.58 -0.41 9.00
CA THR A 14 0.20 -1.78 8.64
C THR A 14 1.34 -2.49 7.91
N LEU A 15 1.92 -1.85 6.89
CA LEU A 15 3.04 -2.45 6.13
C LEU A 15 4.25 -2.71 7.04
N ALA A 16 4.63 -1.75 7.89
CA ALA A 16 5.73 -1.92 8.83
C ALA A 16 5.45 -3.03 9.87
N LYS A 17 4.20 -3.19 10.29
CA LYS A 17 3.78 -4.26 11.21
C LYS A 17 3.85 -5.63 10.55
N GLU A 18 3.36 -5.78 9.32
CA GLU A 18 3.40 -7.07 8.62
C GLU A 18 4.83 -7.44 8.23
N GLN A 19 5.65 -6.48 7.77
CA GLN A 19 7.06 -6.71 7.47
C GLN A 19 7.83 -7.31 8.67
N LYS A 20 7.55 -6.85 9.89
CA LYS A 20 8.18 -7.37 11.12
C LYS A 20 7.83 -8.83 11.43
N LYS A 21 6.80 -9.40 10.79
CA LYS A 21 6.40 -10.80 10.95
C LYS A 21 7.01 -11.72 9.89
N GLY A 22 7.75 -11.16 8.93
CA GLY A 22 8.33 -11.87 7.79
C GLY A 22 7.60 -11.56 6.48
N SER A 23 7.65 -12.52 5.55
CA SER A 23 7.02 -12.39 4.23
C SER A 23 5.51 -12.17 4.32
N PHE A 24 4.97 -11.25 3.51
CA PHE A 24 3.54 -10.98 3.47
C PHE A 24 3.05 -10.66 2.06
N ALA A 25 1.74 -10.85 1.88
CA ALA A 25 0.98 -10.31 0.76
C ALA A 25 -0.31 -9.69 1.32
N LEU A 26 -0.58 -8.43 1.01
CA LEU A 26 -1.80 -7.74 1.43
C LEU A 26 -2.40 -6.90 0.31
N THR A 27 -3.68 -6.57 0.45
CA THR A 27 -4.40 -5.70 -0.49
C THR A 27 -4.79 -4.41 0.20
N ILE A 28 -4.37 -3.28 -0.36
CA ILE A 28 -4.81 -1.94 0.05
C ILE A 28 -6.03 -1.59 -0.81
N ILE A 29 -7.16 -1.31 -0.17
CA ILE A 29 -8.40 -0.88 -0.86
C ILE A 29 -8.48 0.64 -0.78
N THR A 30 -8.29 1.30 -1.91
CA THR A 30 -8.31 2.77 -2.04
C THR A 30 -9.61 3.31 -2.63
N GLY A 31 -10.46 2.42 -3.15
CA GLY A 31 -11.59 2.79 -4.00
C GLY A 31 -11.10 3.51 -5.28
N ASN A 32 -11.97 4.29 -5.92
CA ASN A 32 -11.60 5.00 -7.16
C ASN A 32 -10.82 6.32 -6.90
N SER A 33 -10.15 6.46 -5.75
CA SER A 33 -9.42 7.68 -5.41
C SER A 33 -8.02 7.66 -6.01
N SER A 34 -7.87 8.20 -7.22
CA SER A 34 -6.57 8.35 -7.89
C SER A 34 -5.58 9.18 -7.07
N VAL A 35 -6.04 10.20 -6.35
CA VAL A 35 -5.21 11.02 -5.48
C VAL A 35 -4.63 10.21 -4.32
N LEU A 36 -5.44 9.38 -3.64
CA LEU A 36 -4.94 8.51 -2.57
C LEU A 36 -3.96 7.47 -3.11
N GLN A 37 -4.28 6.85 -4.26
CA GLN A 37 -3.39 5.88 -4.91
C GLN A 37 -2.04 6.49 -5.24
N GLN A 38 -2.01 7.65 -5.91
CA GLN A 38 -0.76 8.31 -6.28
C GLN A 38 0.10 8.65 -5.07
N ARG A 39 -0.53 9.07 -3.96
CA ARG A 39 0.20 9.33 -2.71
C ARG A 39 0.77 8.05 -2.11
N ILE A 40 0.02 6.96 -2.09
CA ILE A 40 0.51 5.65 -1.62
C ILE A 40 1.69 5.19 -2.49
N PHE A 41 1.61 5.33 -3.82
CA PHE A 41 2.73 5.00 -4.71
C PHE A 41 3.96 5.84 -4.37
N ASN A 42 3.85 7.17 -4.46
CA ASN A 42 5.01 8.06 -4.38
C ASN A 42 5.62 8.12 -2.96
N GLU A 43 4.78 8.16 -1.93
CA GLU A 43 5.23 8.41 -0.55
C GLU A 43 5.53 7.12 0.24
N ILE A 44 5.10 5.95 -0.24
CA ILE A 44 5.23 4.68 0.48
C ILE A 44 5.87 3.60 -0.40
N LEU A 45 5.25 3.25 -1.52
CA LEU A 45 5.58 2.01 -2.23
C LEU A 45 6.81 2.14 -3.14
N GLU A 46 6.93 3.21 -3.93
CA GLU A 46 8.03 3.43 -4.89
C GLU A 46 9.41 3.50 -4.20
N ASN A 47 9.45 3.94 -2.95
CA ASN A 47 10.67 4.08 -2.15
C ASN A 47 10.89 2.92 -1.17
N SER A 48 10.18 1.80 -1.35
CA SER A 48 10.25 0.63 -0.46
C SER A 48 10.85 -0.60 -1.15
N HIS A 49 11.12 -1.63 -0.35
CA HIS A 49 11.51 -2.95 -0.87
C HIS A 49 10.31 -3.83 -1.24
N PHE A 50 9.09 -3.27 -1.21
CA PHE A 50 7.88 -4.01 -1.53
C PHE A 50 7.70 -4.09 -3.04
N THR A 51 7.23 -5.26 -3.51
CA THR A 51 6.70 -5.39 -4.87
C THR A 51 5.22 -5.06 -4.83
N PHE A 52 4.70 -4.34 -5.81
CA PHE A 52 3.29 -3.96 -5.83
C PHE A 52 2.73 -3.84 -7.24
N TYR A 53 1.42 -4.06 -7.38
CA TYR A 53 0.69 -3.87 -8.63
C TYR A 53 -0.78 -3.54 -8.40
N VAL A 54 -1.40 -2.90 -9.39
CA VAL A 54 -2.86 -2.72 -9.46
C VAL A 54 -3.44 -3.88 -10.28
N PRO A 55 -4.33 -4.71 -9.71
CA PRO A 55 -4.90 -5.82 -10.46
C PRO A 55 -5.80 -5.34 -11.60
N SER A 56 -5.70 -5.97 -12.75
CA SER A 56 -6.47 -5.57 -13.95
C SER A 56 -7.98 -5.70 -13.78
N TRP A 57 -8.44 -6.55 -12.86
CA TRP A 57 -9.86 -6.73 -12.54
C TRP A 57 -10.41 -5.73 -11.52
N ASN A 58 -9.56 -4.95 -10.83
CA ASN A 58 -10.01 -3.97 -9.85
C ASN A 58 -9.02 -2.80 -9.67
N LEU A 59 -9.32 -1.68 -10.33
CA LEU A 59 -8.51 -0.46 -10.28
C LEU A 59 -8.53 0.24 -8.91
N GLY A 60 -9.44 -0.13 -8.01
CA GLY A 60 -9.51 0.41 -6.65
C GLY A 60 -8.62 -0.30 -5.63
N GLN A 61 -7.82 -1.26 -6.08
CA GLN A 61 -6.96 -2.08 -5.24
C GLN A 61 -5.48 -1.90 -5.59
N ILE A 62 -4.63 -2.06 -4.59
CA ILE A 62 -3.19 -2.20 -4.76
C ILE A 62 -2.78 -3.45 -4.00
N VAL A 63 -2.20 -4.43 -4.69
CA VAL A 63 -1.60 -5.60 -4.05
C VAL A 63 -0.15 -5.26 -3.72
N VAL A 64 0.27 -5.57 -2.49
CA VAL A 64 1.62 -5.30 -1.99
C VAL A 64 2.19 -6.58 -1.39
N GLU A 65 3.40 -6.92 -1.81
CA GLU A 65 4.11 -8.14 -1.46
C GLU A 65 5.52 -7.83 -0.92
N TYR A 66 5.94 -8.60 0.08
CA TYR A 66 7.28 -8.56 0.65
C TYR A 66 7.76 -9.99 0.87
N MET A 67 8.98 -10.28 0.43
CA MET A 67 9.64 -11.56 0.67
C MET A 67 10.86 -11.32 1.54
N GLU A 68 10.89 -11.94 2.72
CA GLU A 68 12.08 -12.00 3.54
C GLU A 68 13.07 -12.97 2.88
N LEU A 69 14.29 -12.49 2.63
CA LEU A 69 15.38 -13.24 2.00
C LEU A 69 16.15 -14.11 3.01
#